data_AF-A0A924L9Z6-F1
#
_entry.id   AF-A0A924L9Z6-F1
#
_cell.length_a   1.000
_cell.length_b   1.000
_cell.length_c   1.000
_cell.angle_alpha   90.00
_cell.angle_beta   90.00
_cell.angle_gamma   90.00
#
_symmetry.space_group_name_H-M   'P 1'
#
loop_
_entity.id
_entity.type
_entity.pdbx_description
1 polymer ?
#
loop_
_entity_poly.entity_id
_entity_poly.type
_entity_poly.pdbx_seq_one_letter_code
_entity_poly.pdbx_strand_id
1 'polypeptide(L)'
;MNNPSRRARKIGTVVVTPIAILAAAALVWQSSYAAFSGTTRNSGNSWSTGSVALTDDDSGSARFQAAEMVPGATETKCIAVTANATVPGVVKGYAVNPVVSAAKLADYVKVSVRYGTGGGFGSCTNFVSAGVSIPETSLTTLALSKDYATGAGAWSVIAGTQTRTYEITWKFDTTGLTQSQLDALQGAQTGIDFQWELQSS
;
A
#
# COMPACT_ATOMS: atom_id res chain seq x y z
N MET A 1 -20.95 -45.11 -88.18
CA MET A 1 -19.88 -44.88 -87.18
C MET A 1 -18.82 -45.95 -87.37
N ASN A 2 -17.65 -45.61 -87.91
CA ASN A 2 -16.60 -46.59 -88.16
C ASN A 2 -16.02 -47.08 -86.84
N ASN A 3 -16.05 -48.39 -86.62
CA ASN A 3 -15.45 -49.00 -85.44
C ASN A 3 -13.93 -48.83 -85.50
N PRO A 4 -13.28 -48.28 -84.46
CA PRO A 4 -11.83 -48.08 -84.47
C PRO A 4 -11.11 -49.44 -84.54
N SER A 5 -10.07 -49.51 -85.38
CA SER A 5 -9.31 -50.74 -85.59
C SER A 5 -8.65 -51.23 -84.29
N ARG A 6 -8.41 -52.55 -84.18
CA ARG A 6 -7.78 -53.17 -82.98
C ARG A 6 -6.45 -52.53 -82.57
N ARG A 7 -5.72 -51.92 -83.52
CA ARG A 7 -4.47 -51.17 -83.26
C ARG A 7 -4.74 -49.81 -82.60
N ALA A 8 -5.75 -49.06 -83.06
CA ALA A 8 -6.14 -47.79 -82.44
C ALA A 8 -6.61 -47.99 -80.99
N ARG A 9 -7.29 -49.11 -80.70
CA ARG A 9 -7.72 -49.44 -79.34
C ARG A 9 -6.56 -49.76 -78.40
N LYS A 10 -5.51 -50.46 -78.89
CA LYS A 10 -4.28 -50.77 -78.13
C LYS A 10 -3.43 -49.52 -77.87
N ILE A 11 -3.27 -48.65 -78.86
CA ILE A 11 -2.52 -47.39 -78.71
C ILE A 11 -3.24 -46.45 -77.74
N GLY A 12 -4.58 -46.40 -77.82
CA GLY A 12 -5.40 -45.66 -76.87
C GLY A 12 -5.21 -46.13 -75.42
N THR A 13 -5.04 -47.44 -75.18
CA THR A 13 -4.85 -47.94 -73.81
C THR A 13 -3.45 -47.63 -73.26
N VAL A 14 -2.41 -47.71 -74.09
CA VAL A 14 -1.01 -47.46 -73.64
C VAL A 14 -0.75 -46.00 -73.32
N VAL A 15 -1.41 -45.07 -74.02
CA VAL A 15 -1.20 -43.62 -73.83
C VAL A 15 -2.08 -43.05 -72.71
N VAL A 16 -3.30 -43.56 -72.54
CA VAL A 16 -4.25 -43.00 -71.56
C VAL A 16 -3.84 -43.29 -70.12
N THR A 17 -3.25 -44.45 -69.82
CA THR A 17 -2.84 -44.81 -68.46
C THR A 17 -1.79 -43.87 -67.85
N PRO A 18 -0.64 -43.59 -68.50
CA PRO A 18 0.35 -42.67 -67.93
C PRO A 18 -0.19 -41.23 -67.84
N ILE A 19 -1.02 -40.78 -68.78
CA ILE A 19 -1.66 -39.46 -68.71
C ILE A 19 -2.63 -39.39 -67.53
N ALA A 20 -3.43 -40.42 -67.28
CA ALA A 20 -4.32 -40.49 -66.13
C ALA A 20 -3.55 -40.50 -64.80
N ILE A 21 -2.40 -41.18 -64.75
CA ILE A 21 -1.52 -41.18 -63.57
C ILE A 21 -0.91 -39.79 -63.35
N LEU A 22 -0.43 -39.13 -64.40
CA LEU A 22 0.11 -37.76 -64.30
C LEU A 22 -0.98 -36.74 -63.93
N ALA A 23 -2.18 -36.88 -64.46
CA ALA A 23 -3.33 -36.05 -64.11
C ALA A 23 -3.76 -36.27 -62.66
N ALA A 24 -3.81 -37.53 -62.20
CA ALA A 24 -4.09 -37.86 -60.81
C ALA A 24 -2.98 -37.35 -59.87
N ALA A 25 -1.72 -37.48 -60.26
CA ALA A 25 -0.58 -36.96 -59.49
C ALA A 25 -0.60 -35.42 -59.44
N ALA A 26 -0.96 -34.73 -60.52
CA ALA A 26 -1.11 -33.28 -60.55
C ALA A 26 -2.31 -32.80 -59.71
N LEU A 27 -3.42 -33.54 -59.73
CA LEU A 27 -4.60 -33.29 -58.87
C LEU A 27 -4.26 -33.51 -57.40
N VAL A 28 -3.54 -34.58 -57.06
CA VAL A 28 -3.07 -34.86 -55.68
C VAL A 28 -2.08 -33.78 -55.23
N TRP A 29 -1.12 -33.40 -56.09
CA TRP A 29 -0.16 -32.31 -55.82
C TRP A 29 -0.89 -31.00 -55.54
N GLN A 30 -1.85 -30.59 -56.38
CA GLN A 30 -2.64 -29.38 -56.12
C GLN A 30 -3.46 -29.47 -54.83
N SER A 31 -3.92 -30.66 -54.43
CA SER A 31 -4.74 -30.84 -53.23
C SER A 31 -3.95 -30.92 -51.91
N SER A 32 -2.63 -31.12 -51.95
CA SER A 32 -1.78 -31.27 -50.74
C SER A 32 -1.26 -29.96 -50.13
N TYR A 33 -1.73 -28.80 -50.59
CA TYR A 33 -1.48 -27.51 -49.94
C TYR A 33 -2.67 -27.07 -49.08
N ALA A 34 -2.94 -27.83 -48.01
CA ALA A 34 -3.75 -27.38 -46.89
C ALA A 34 -3.10 -27.84 -45.58
N ALA A 35 -2.09 -27.12 -45.12
CA ALA A 35 -1.65 -27.24 -43.74
C ALA A 35 -2.71 -26.54 -42.88
N PHE A 36 -3.57 -27.31 -42.20
CA PHE A 36 -4.43 -26.77 -41.16
C PHE A 36 -3.55 -26.30 -40.01
N SER A 37 -3.29 -25.00 -39.92
CA SER A 37 -2.70 -24.37 -38.75
C SER A 37 -3.69 -23.38 -38.15
N GLY A 38 -4.17 -23.67 -36.95
CA GLY A 38 -4.86 -22.72 -36.10
C GLY A 38 -3.90 -22.21 -35.02
N THR A 39 -3.71 -20.91 -34.94
CA THR A 39 -3.00 -20.28 -33.82
C THR A 39 -4.01 -19.54 -32.96
N THR A 40 -3.96 -19.71 -31.65
CA THR A 40 -4.68 -18.86 -30.69
C THR A 40 -3.67 -17.98 -29.96
N ARG A 41 -4.01 -16.71 -29.73
CA ARG A 41 -3.14 -15.72 -29.09
C ARG A 41 -3.87 -15.15 -27.88
N ASN A 42 -3.23 -15.19 -26.71
CA ASN A 42 -3.66 -14.42 -25.55
C ASN A 42 -2.77 -13.16 -25.45
N SER A 43 -3.11 -12.13 -26.21
CA SER A 43 -2.41 -10.84 -26.22
C SER A 43 -3.10 -9.84 -25.31
N GLY A 44 -2.33 -9.03 -24.58
CA GLY A 44 -2.85 -8.04 -23.63
C GLY A 44 -2.83 -8.52 -22.17
N ASN A 45 -2.28 -9.71 -21.91
CA ASN A 45 -2.00 -10.14 -20.54
C ASN A 45 -1.00 -9.18 -19.88
N SER A 46 -1.42 -8.59 -18.76
CA SER A 46 -0.59 -7.77 -17.90
C SER A 46 -0.91 -8.13 -16.45
N TRP A 47 0.12 -8.09 -15.61
CA TRP A 47 -0.01 -8.30 -14.17
C TRP A 47 0.64 -7.10 -13.49
N SER A 48 -0.10 -6.47 -12.58
CA SER A 48 0.43 -5.46 -11.68
C SER A 48 0.37 -5.98 -10.26
N THR A 49 1.35 -5.63 -9.45
CA THR A 49 1.27 -5.83 -8.00
C THR A 49 0.25 -4.85 -7.43
N GLY A 50 -0.36 -5.24 -6.30
CA GLY A 50 -1.11 -4.28 -5.50
C GLY A 50 -0.21 -3.17 -4.99
N SER A 51 -0.77 -1.98 -4.78
CA SER A 51 -0.09 -0.87 -4.15
C SER A 51 -0.81 -0.45 -2.87
N VAL A 52 -0.02 0.07 -1.95
CA VAL A 52 -0.48 0.77 -0.76
C VAL A 52 0.27 2.09 -0.68
N ALA A 53 -0.46 3.19 -0.49
CA ALA A 53 0.12 4.51 -0.27
C ALA A 53 -0.58 5.18 0.91
N LEU A 54 0.21 5.84 1.75
CA LEU A 54 -0.27 6.68 2.83
C LEU A 54 0.11 8.12 2.56
N THR A 55 -0.84 9.01 2.80
CA THR A 55 -0.62 10.45 2.86
C THR A 55 -1.25 10.98 4.13
N ASP A 56 -0.59 11.90 4.80
CA ASP A 56 -1.19 12.74 5.83
C ASP A 56 -1.43 14.17 5.30
N ASP A 57 -2.12 14.98 6.09
CA ASP A 57 -2.42 16.36 5.73
C ASP A 57 -1.37 17.39 6.19
N ASP A 58 -0.16 16.98 6.61
CA ASP A 58 0.82 17.86 7.27
C ASP A 58 2.00 18.37 6.48
N SER A 59 2.18 17.85 5.27
CA SER A 59 3.23 18.29 4.35
C SER A 59 4.63 18.31 4.99
N GLY A 60 4.88 17.48 6.01
CA GLY A 60 6.16 17.38 6.73
C GLY A 60 6.39 18.46 7.81
N SER A 61 5.35 19.18 8.24
CA SER A 61 5.46 20.21 9.29
C SER A 61 5.35 19.61 10.69
N ALA A 62 6.26 19.99 11.60
CA ALA A 62 6.21 19.57 13.00
C ALA A 62 4.85 19.90 13.64
N ARG A 63 4.12 18.87 14.07
CA ARG A 63 2.76 19.04 14.59
C ARG A 63 2.72 19.79 15.92
N PHE A 64 3.72 19.58 16.77
CA PHE A 64 3.86 20.26 18.05
C PHE A 64 5.22 20.94 18.13
N GLN A 65 5.21 22.22 18.49
CA GLN A 65 6.41 22.98 18.83
C GLN A 65 6.09 23.78 20.10
N ALA A 66 6.39 23.20 21.26
CA ALA A 66 6.22 23.85 22.54
C ALA A 66 7.59 24.35 23.04
N ALA A 67 7.93 25.60 22.73
CA ALA A 67 9.23 26.18 23.08
C ALA A 67 9.34 26.61 24.56
N GLU A 68 8.22 26.94 25.21
CA GLU A 68 8.18 27.48 26.58
C GLU A 68 7.12 26.76 27.42
N MET A 69 7.24 25.44 27.48
CA MET A 69 6.32 24.57 28.21
C MET A 69 6.42 24.80 29.72
N VAL A 70 5.29 25.13 30.36
CA VAL A 70 5.17 25.27 31.83
C VAL A 70 4.46 24.06 32.44
N PRO A 71 4.64 23.75 33.75
CA PRO A 71 3.95 22.64 34.40
C PRO A 71 2.43 22.64 34.12
N GLY A 72 1.91 21.49 33.69
CA GLY A 72 0.51 21.32 33.32
C GLY A 72 0.13 21.81 31.92
N ALA A 73 1.06 22.39 31.16
CA ALA A 73 0.82 22.74 29.76
C ALA A 73 0.38 21.51 28.96
N THR A 74 -0.54 21.73 28.03
CA THR A 74 -1.15 20.69 27.19
C THR A 74 -1.61 21.29 25.88
N GLU A 75 -1.60 20.49 24.83
CA GLU A 75 -2.15 20.85 23.54
C GLU A 75 -2.72 19.60 22.87
N THR A 76 -3.77 19.80 22.09
CA THR A 76 -4.41 18.74 21.31
C THR A 76 -4.47 19.17 19.86
N LYS A 77 -4.05 18.28 18.95
CA LYS A 77 -4.18 18.47 17.50
C LYS A 77 -4.63 17.20 16.82
N CYS A 78 -5.27 17.38 15.68
CA CYS A 78 -5.73 16.28 14.84
C CYS A 78 -4.92 16.21 13.54
N ILE A 79 -4.84 14.98 13.01
CA ILE A 79 -4.23 14.65 11.74
C ILE A 79 -5.13 13.65 11.01
N ALA A 80 -5.44 13.93 9.75
CA ALA A 80 -6.15 12.97 8.90
C ALA A 80 -5.13 12.12 8.13
N VAL A 81 -5.15 10.81 8.35
CA VAL A 81 -4.33 9.85 7.62
C VAL A 81 -5.22 9.18 6.58
N THR A 82 -4.83 9.29 5.31
CA THR A 82 -5.55 8.71 4.18
C THR A 82 -4.76 7.56 3.57
N ALA A 83 -5.37 6.37 3.56
CA ALA A 83 -4.86 5.19 2.91
C ALA A 83 -5.48 5.04 1.51
N ASN A 84 -4.63 4.95 0.50
CA ASN A 84 -5.01 4.62 -0.87
C ASN A 84 -4.42 3.25 -1.19
N ALA A 85 -5.25 2.22 -1.18
CA ALA A 85 -4.80 0.84 -1.31
C ALA A 85 -5.55 0.12 -2.43
N THR A 86 -4.86 -0.72 -3.20
CA THR A 86 -5.50 -1.62 -4.18
C THR A 86 -5.60 -3.07 -3.68
N VAL A 87 -4.95 -3.36 -2.54
CA VAL A 87 -5.02 -4.63 -1.81
C VAL A 87 -5.20 -4.36 -0.32
N PRO A 88 -5.77 -5.30 0.45
CA PRO A 88 -5.89 -5.12 1.89
C PRO A 88 -4.54 -4.90 2.59
N GLY A 89 -4.56 -4.17 3.69
CA GLY A 89 -3.40 -3.92 4.53
C GLY A 89 -3.78 -3.48 5.93
N VAL A 90 -2.78 -3.26 6.76
CA VAL A 90 -2.95 -2.74 8.12
C VAL A 90 -2.08 -1.51 8.31
N VAL A 91 -2.66 -0.44 8.83
CA VAL A 91 -1.93 0.75 9.26
C VAL A 91 -1.62 0.64 10.75
N LYS A 92 -0.35 0.89 11.09
CA LYS A 92 0.12 1.05 12.47
C LYS A 92 0.83 2.38 12.64
N GLY A 93 0.77 2.93 13.85
CA GLY A 93 1.52 4.12 14.25
C GLY A 93 2.70 3.74 15.15
N TYR A 94 3.85 4.34 14.94
CA TYR A 94 5.03 4.21 15.79
C TYR A 94 5.74 5.56 15.90
N ALA A 95 6.76 5.61 16.75
CA ALA A 95 7.46 6.83 17.09
C ALA A 95 8.92 6.76 16.61
N VAL A 96 9.41 7.85 16.03
CA VAL A 96 10.77 7.94 15.49
C VAL A 96 11.47 9.20 15.99
N ASN A 97 12.79 9.27 15.79
CA ASN A 97 13.63 10.42 16.13
C ASN A 97 13.45 10.97 17.57
N PRO A 98 13.49 10.12 18.63
CA PRO A 98 13.37 10.62 19.99
C PRO A 98 14.55 11.53 20.35
N VAL A 99 14.25 12.71 20.89
CA VAL A 99 15.24 13.63 21.46
C VAL A 99 15.33 13.36 22.95
N VAL A 100 16.45 12.80 23.37
CA VAL A 100 16.70 12.46 24.77
C VAL A 100 17.32 13.66 25.49
N SER A 101 16.79 13.97 26.68
CA SER A 101 17.34 15.01 27.56
C SER A 101 18.04 14.37 28.76
N ALA A 102 19.20 14.90 29.17
CA ALA A 102 19.89 14.43 30.37
C ALA A 102 19.05 14.62 31.65
N ALA A 103 18.17 15.64 31.66
CA ALA A 103 17.22 15.92 32.72
C ALA A 103 15.99 14.97 32.71
N LYS A 104 15.91 14.04 31.75
CA LYS A 104 14.82 13.09 31.58
C LYS A 104 13.43 13.72 31.40
N LEU A 105 13.38 14.86 30.70
CA LEU A 105 12.12 15.56 30.41
C LEU A 105 11.10 14.66 29.68
N ALA A 106 11.57 13.73 28.85
CA ALA A 106 10.75 12.74 28.15
C ALA A 106 9.89 11.85 29.07
N ASP A 107 10.29 11.66 30.33
CA ASP A 107 9.52 10.88 31.32
C ASP A 107 8.27 11.63 31.80
N TYR A 108 8.27 12.96 31.68
CA TYR A 108 7.24 13.86 32.19
C TYR A 108 6.40 14.51 31.09
N VAL A 109 6.82 14.42 29.83
CA VAL A 109 5.94 14.73 28.70
C VAL A 109 5.15 13.48 28.38
N LYS A 110 3.85 13.52 28.64
CA LYS A 110 2.92 12.44 28.36
C LYS A 110 2.16 12.71 27.07
N VAL A 111 1.79 11.64 26.38
CA VAL A 111 1.00 11.70 25.16
C VAL A 111 -0.05 10.60 25.13
N SER A 112 -1.17 10.90 24.48
CA SER A 112 -2.22 9.93 24.17
C SER A 112 -2.70 10.15 22.75
N VAL A 113 -3.15 9.07 22.10
CA VAL A 113 -3.65 9.13 20.72
C VAL A 113 -4.98 8.40 20.61
N ARG A 114 -6.03 9.14 20.26
CA ARG A 114 -7.36 8.62 19.94
C ARG A 114 -7.54 8.58 18.42
N TYR A 115 -8.36 7.66 17.93
CA TYR A 115 -8.72 7.61 16.52
C TYR A 115 -10.23 7.77 16.35
N GLY A 116 -10.64 8.27 15.19
CA GLY A 116 -12.03 8.57 14.92
C GLY A 116 -12.27 9.18 13.55
N THR A 117 -13.35 9.95 13.47
CA THR A 117 -13.80 10.68 12.28
C THR A 117 -14.00 12.16 12.60
N GLY A 118 -14.10 13.02 11.59
CA GLY A 118 -14.14 14.47 11.80
C GLY A 118 -12.76 15.04 12.15
N GLY A 119 -12.68 16.32 12.50
CA GLY A 119 -11.40 17.02 12.59
C GLY A 119 -10.64 17.09 11.25
N GLY A 120 -9.37 17.48 11.30
CA GLY A 120 -8.45 17.57 10.17
C GLY A 120 -7.14 18.25 10.57
N PHE A 121 -6.36 18.70 9.60
CA PHE A 121 -5.03 19.28 9.78
C PHE A 121 -4.97 20.33 10.91
N GLY A 122 -4.43 19.93 12.06
CA GLY A 122 -4.22 20.80 13.22
C GLY A 122 -5.49 21.18 14.00
N SER A 123 -6.69 20.77 13.56
CA SER A 123 -7.96 21.09 14.23
C SER A 123 -8.77 19.85 14.54
N CYS A 124 -9.20 19.74 15.80
CA CYS A 124 -10.09 18.67 16.25
C CYS A 124 -11.56 19.08 16.31
N THR A 125 -11.94 20.17 15.63
CA THR A 125 -13.34 20.56 15.53
C THR A 125 -14.17 19.43 14.92
N ASN A 126 -15.28 19.07 15.58
CA ASN A 126 -16.16 17.96 15.21
C ASN A 126 -15.47 16.57 15.20
N PHE A 127 -14.31 16.42 15.84
CA PHE A 127 -13.72 15.11 16.03
C PHE A 127 -14.62 14.25 16.91
N VAL A 128 -14.94 13.05 16.43
CA VAL A 128 -15.72 12.04 17.14
C VAL A 128 -14.83 10.80 17.31
N SER A 129 -14.46 10.54 18.55
CA SER A 129 -13.60 9.41 18.91
C SER A 129 -14.33 8.09 18.71
N ALA A 130 -13.69 7.17 17.97
CA ALA A 130 -14.10 5.78 17.81
C ALA A 130 -13.30 4.82 18.71
N GLY A 131 -12.18 5.27 19.28
CA GLY A 131 -11.39 4.48 20.22
C GLY A 131 -10.04 5.10 20.56
N VAL A 132 -9.25 4.37 21.34
CA VAL A 132 -7.90 4.76 21.77
C VAL A 132 -6.87 3.88 21.04
N SER A 133 -5.89 4.51 20.39
CA SER A 133 -4.77 3.80 19.75
C SER A 133 -3.53 3.71 20.66
N ILE A 134 -3.24 4.79 21.38
CA ILE A 134 -2.16 4.87 22.36
C ILE A 134 -2.77 5.45 23.65
N PRO A 135 -2.84 4.68 24.75
CA PRO A 135 -3.25 5.22 26.04
C PRO A 135 -2.23 6.24 26.54
N GLU A 136 -2.60 7.08 27.51
CA GLU A 136 -1.67 8.06 28.06
C GLU A 136 -0.38 7.39 28.55
N THR A 137 0.75 7.82 28.00
CA THR A 137 2.07 7.27 28.28
C THR A 137 3.17 8.32 28.14
N SER A 138 4.35 8.10 28.73
CA SER A 138 5.49 9.03 28.59
C SER A 138 6.14 8.92 27.21
N LEU A 139 6.83 9.98 26.76
CA LEU A 139 7.61 9.93 25.51
C LEU A 139 8.69 8.83 25.57
N THR A 140 9.30 8.60 26.73
CA THR A 140 10.26 7.51 26.93
C THR A 140 9.64 6.14 26.66
N THR A 141 8.41 5.91 27.12
CA THR A 141 7.71 4.64 26.89
C THR A 141 7.25 4.53 25.44
N LEU A 142 6.74 5.63 24.86
CA LEU A 142 6.34 5.68 23.46
C LEU A 142 7.51 5.36 22.51
N ALA A 143 8.73 5.80 22.83
CA ALA A 143 9.93 5.53 22.04
C ALA A 143 10.28 4.03 21.92
N LEU A 144 9.64 3.15 22.71
CA LEU A 144 9.78 1.69 22.57
C LEU A 144 8.97 1.15 21.38
N SER A 145 7.90 1.83 20.96
CA SER A 145 7.17 1.57 19.72
C SER A 145 7.86 2.27 18.57
N LYS A 146 8.93 1.67 18.04
CA LYS A 146 9.90 2.34 17.15
C LYS A 146 9.84 1.92 15.68
N ASP A 147 9.02 0.92 15.38
CA ASP A 147 8.88 0.34 14.05
C ASP A 147 7.50 -0.28 13.88
N TYR A 148 7.18 -0.76 12.68
CA TYR A 148 5.89 -1.39 12.40
C TYR A 148 5.61 -2.63 13.27
N ALA A 149 6.64 -3.39 13.65
CA ALA A 149 6.48 -4.60 14.46
C ALA A 149 6.01 -4.27 15.89
N THR A 150 6.59 -3.21 16.47
CA THR A 150 6.31 -2.71 17.82
C THR A 150 5.28 -1.58 17.87
N GLY A 151 4.79 -1.15 16.70
CA GLY A 151 3.82 -0.07 16.53
C GLY A 151 2.45 -0.36 17.14
N ALA A 152 1.77 0.71 17.52
CA ALA A 152 0.47 0.71 18.15
C ALA A 152 -0.67 0.84 17.13
N GLY A 153 -1.86 0.41 17.57
CA GLY A 153 -3.04 0.33 16.72
C GLY A 153 -2.95 -0.79 15.67
N ALA A 154 -4.06 -1.00 14.98
CA ALA A 154 -4.17 -1.89 13.83
C ALA A 154 -5.40 -1.48 13.02
N TRP A 155 -5.24 -0.47 12.16
CA TRP A 155 -6.33 -0.06 11.28
C TRP A 155 -6.31 -0.93 10.03
N SER A 156 -7.26 -1.87 9.94
CA SER A 156 -7.47 -2.64 8.72
C SER A 156 -8.00 -1.75 7.59
N VAL A 157 -7.31 -1.79 6.45
CA VAL A 157 -7.63 -1.05 5.23
C VAL A 157 -7.95 -2.07 4.15
N ILE A 158 -9.14 -2.00 3.57
CA ILE A 158 -9.49 -2.69 2.31
C ILE A 158 -9.12 -1.88 1.06
N ALA A 159 -9.25 -2.49 -0.12
CA ALA A 159 -9.06 -1.78 -1.39
C ALA A 159 -10.00 -0.56 -1.52
N GLY A 160 -9.46 0.55 -2.02
CA GLY A 160 -10.12 1.85 -2.11
C GLY A 160 -9.37 2.93 -1.31
N THR A 161 -9.98 4.11 -1.26
CA THR A 161 -9.51 5.24 -0.44
C THR A 161 -10.28 5.27 0.87
N GLN A 162 -9.56 5.27 1.98
CA GLN A 162 -10.14 5.39 3.31
C GLN A 162 -9.34 6.38 4.14
N THR A 163 -10.03 7.13 4.99
CA THR A 163 -9.41 8.14 5.86
C THR A 163 -9.76 7.85 7.31
N ARG A 164 -8.79 8.05 8.20
CA ARG A 164 -8.97 8.01 9.64
C ARG A 164 -8.30 9.22 10.26
N THR A 165 -9.01 9.90 11.15
CA THR A 165 -8.43 11.01 11.91
C THR A 165 -7.85 10.48 13.22
N TYR A 166 -6.67 10.96 13.58
CA TYR A 166 -6.06 10.75 14.88
C TYR A 166 -6.04 12.07 15.64
N GLU A 167 -6.52 12.05 16.88
CA GLU A 167 -6.37 13.15 17.83
C GLU A 167 -5.21 12.82 18.77
N ILE A 168 -4.22 13.69 18.79
CA ILE A 168 -3.01 13.57 19.60
C ILE A 168 -3.06 14.65 20.66
N THR A 169 -2.93 14.27 21.92
CA THR A 169 -2.85 15.19 23.05
C THR A 169 -1.55 14.96 23.80
N TRP A 170 -0.74 15.99 23.98
CA TRP A 170 0.42 15.96 24.87
C TRP A 170 0.16 16.77 26.14
N LYS A 171 0.79 16.39 27.24
CA LYS A 171 0.75 17.11 28.52
C LYS A 171 2.11 17.08 29.20
N PHE A 172 2.55 18.21 29.76
CA PHE A 172 3.64 18.23 30.73
C PHE A 172 3.12 17.85 32.11
N ASP A 173 3.27 16.58 32.48
CA ASP A 173 2.81 16.06 33.74
C ASP A 173 3.91 16.06 34.79
N THR A 174 3.79 16.99 35.74
CA THR A 174 4.72 17.17 36.85
C THR A 174 4.16 16.65 38.16
N THR A 175 3.09 15.85 38.11
CA THR A 175 2.45 15.30 39.30
C THR A 175 3.45 14.48 40.11
N GLY A 176 3.57 14.78 41.41
CA GLY A 176 4.49 14.09 42.31
C GLY A 176 5.93 14.58 42.27
N LEU A 177 6.26 15.60 41.47
CA LEU A 177 7.56 16.25 41.52
C LEU A 177 7.65 17.26 42.67
N THR A 178 8.81 17.28 43.33
CA THR A 178 9.20 18.37 44.24
C THR A 178 9.67 19.60 43.44
N GLN A 179 9.73 20.77 44.09
CA GLN A 179 10.20 22.00 43.44
C GLN A 179 11.63 21.87 42.88
N SER A 180 12.54 21.23 43.60
CA SER A 180 13.92 21.04 43.13
C SER A 180 14.01 20.14 41.89
N GLN A 181 13.14 19.14 41.79
CA GLN A 181 13.05 18.28 40.61
C GLN A 181 12.44 19.03 39.41
N LEU A 182 11.42 19.87 39.65
CA LEU A 182 10.86 20.76 38.64
C LEU A 182 11.90 21.75 38.12
N ASP A 183 12.67 22.36 39.01
CA ASP A 183 13.72 23.32 38.65
C ASP A 183 14.84 22.66 37.82
N ALA A 184 15.14 21.39 38.09
CA ALA A 184 16.10 20.62 37.31
C ALA A 184 15.65 20.34 35.86
N LEU A 185 14.35 20.52 35.54
CA LEU A 185 13.83 20.39 34.18
C LEU A 185 13.90 21.69 33.38
N GLN A 186 14.20 22.83 34.01
CA GLN A 186 14.22 24.12 33.34
C GLN A 186 15.28 24.15 32.23
N GLY A 187 14.89 24.66 31.04
CA GLY A 187 15.77 24.73 29.86
C GLY A 187 16.05 23.39 29.20
N ALA A 188 15.50 22.27 29.68
CA ALA A 188 15.62 20.97 29.03
C ALA A 188 14.74 20.90 27.78
N GLN A 189 15.17 20.09 26.81
CA GLN A 189 14.44 19.86 25.56
C GLN A 189 14.23 18.36 25.34
N THR A 190 13.05 17.99 24.86
CA THR A 190 12.69 16.64 24.43
C THR A 190 11.80 16.73 23.19
N GLY A 191 11.63 15.61 22.50
CA GLY A 191 10.82 15.54 21.29
C GLY A 191 10.72 14.11 20.79
N ILE A 192 9.73 13.87 19.94
CA ILE A 192 9.57 12.60 19.22
C ILE A 192 8.67 12.86 18.01
N ASP A 193 8.88 12.12 16.95
CA ASP A 193 8.03 12.18 15.75
C ASP A 193 7.05 11.01 15.75
N PHE A 194 5.84 11.25 15.25
CA PHE A 194 4.83 10.21 15.02
C PHE A 194 4.86 9.80 13.55
N GLN A 195 4.88 8.49 13.29
CA GLN A 195 4.87 7.92 11.95
C GLN A 195 3.78 6.87 11.82
N TRP A 196 3.01 6.94 10.74
CA TRP A 196 2.10 5.87 10.34
C TRP A 196 2.65 5.13 9.13
N GLU A 197 2.52 3.81 9.14
CA GLU A 197 2.94 2.96 8.04
C GLU A 197 1.85 1.94 7.72
N LEU A 198 1.64 1.69 6.44
CA LEU A 198 0.69 0.72 5.90
C LEU A 198 1.48 -0.43 5.28
N GLN A 199 1.30 -1.63 5.81
CA GLN A 199 1.81 -2.84 5.16
C GLN A 199 0.65 -3.65 4.59
N SER A 200 0.79 -4.09 3.34
CA SER A 200 -0.15 -5.03 2.72
C SER A 200 -0.17 -6.35 3.48
N SER A 201 -1.34 -6.99 3.55
CA SER A 201 -1.57 -8.27 4.22
C SER A 201 -1.50 -9.46 3.26
#